data_AF-A0A355SGH9-F1
#
_entry.id   AF-A0A355SGH9-F1
#
_cell.length_a   1.000
_cell.length_b   1.000
_cell.length_c   1.000
_cell.angle_alpha   90.00
_cell.angle_beta   90.00
_cell.angle_gamma   90.00
#
_symmetry.space_group_name_H-M   'P 1'
#
loop_
_entity.id
_entity.type
_entity.pdbx_description
1 polymer ?
#
loop_
_entity_poly.entity_id
_entity_poly.type
_entity_poly.pdbx_seq_one_letter_code
_entity_poly.pdbx_strand_id
1 'polypeptide(L)'
;EKIVNMNKMAVDQGLNALVKVNVPYTWTKAESKVNVPEDEPEFVRKIQKPMAKMEGDDLPVGAFKGMEDGRFPLGTAAYEKRGIA
;
A
#
# COMPACT_ATOMS: atom_id res chain seq x y z
N GLU A 1 18.43 -17.11 27.51
CA GLU A 1 18.04 -15.94 28.33
C GLU A 1 18.18 -14.58 27.61
N LYS A 2 19.28 -14.30 26.90
CA LYS A 2 19.49 -13.01 26.18
C LYS A 2 18.31 -12.57 25.29
N ILE A 3 17.77 -13.44 24.43
CA ILE A 3 16.62 -13.13 23.56
C ILE A 3 15.37 -12.77 24.37
N VAL A 4 15.10 -13.50 25.45
CA VAL A 4 13.95 -13.25 26.32
C VAL A 4 14.06 -11.89 27.00
N ASN A 5 15.24 -11.55 27.49
CA ASN A 5 15.47 -10.25 28.12
C ASN A 5 15.37 -9.09 27.11
N MET A 6 15.83 -9.27 25.86
CA MET A 6 15.63 -8.25 24.81
C MET A 6 14.15 -7.99 24.51
N ASN A 7 13.32 -9.03 24.48
CA ASN A 7 11.87 -8.85 24.27
C ASN A 7 11.20 -8.18 25.48
N LYS A 8 11.58 -8.54 26.71
CA LYS A 8 11.09 -7.84 27.92
C LYS A 8 11.43 -6.35 27.88
N MET A 9 12.68 -6.01 27.53
CA MET A 9 13.10 -4.62 27.37
C MET A 9 12.31 -3.89 26.26
N ALA A 10 11.97 -4.57 25.16
CA ALA A 10 11.15 -3.98 24.10
C ALA A 10 9.73 -3.65 24.58
N VAL A 11 9.13 -4.47 25.46
CA VAL A 11 7.84 -4.16 26.09
C VAL A 11 7.93 -2.91 26.95
N ASP A 12 8.97 -2.81 27.79
CA ASP A 12 9.18 -1.63 28.64
C ASP A 12 9.40 -0.37 27.81
N GLN A 13 10.18 -0.45 26.73
CA GLN A 13 10.38 0.67 25.80
C GLN A 13 9.11 1.04 25.05
N GLY A 14 8.28 0.06 24.68
CA GLY A 14 6.99 0.29 24.04
C GLY A 14 6.06 1.16 24.87
N LEU A 15 6.09 1.03 26.21
CA LEU A 15 5.32 1.89 27.11
C LEU A 15 5.96 3.26 27.30
N ASN A 16 7.28 3.29 27.53
CA ASN A 16 8.00 4.52 27.89
C ASN A 16 8.22 5.48 26.71
N ALA A 17 8.19 5.00 25.47
CA ALA A 17 8.43 5.79 24.26
C ALA A 17 7.15 6.30 23.58
N LEU A 18 5.96 6.09 24.15
CA LEU A 18 4.70 6.58 23.60
C LEU A 18 4.63 8.11 23.69
N VAL A 19 4.41 8.76 22.54
CA VAL A 19 4.25 10.21 22.43
C VAL A 19 2.88 10.52 21.86
N LYS A 20 2.09 11.33 22.59
CA LYS A 20 0.82 11.85 22.09
C LYS A 20 1.07 12.91 21.02
N VAL A 21 0.60 12.68 19.80
CA VAL A 21 0.60 13.68 18.73
C VAL A 21 -0.67 14.52 18.82
N ASN A 22 -0.53 15.81 19.10
CA ASN A 22 -1.66 16.74 19.09
C ASN A 22 -1.90 17.23 17.66
N VAL A 23 -2.95 16.73 17.02
CA VAL A 23 -3.29 17.05 15.62
C VAL A 23 -3.90 18.46 15.54
N PRO A 24 -3.35 19.38 14.73
CA PRO A 24 -3.90 20.72 14.60
C PRO A 24 -5.17 20.72 13.75
N TYR A 25 -6.13 21.61 14.07
CA TYR A 25 -7.38 21.75 13.33
C TYR A 25 -7.17 22.07 11.84
N THR A 26 -6.07 22.74 11.49
CA THR A 26 -5.73 23.12 10.10
C THR A 26 -5.63 21.93 9.15
N TRP A 27 -5.40 20.70 9.66
CA TRP A 27 -5.40 19.50 8.83
C TRP A 27 -6.74 19.20 8.16
N THR A 28 -7.85 19.72 8.69
CA THR A 28 -9.18 19.64 8.04
C THR A 28 -9.23 20.34 6.69
N LYS A 29 -8.30 21.26 6.43
CA LYS A 29 -8.20 22.03 5.17
C LYS A 29 -6.95 21.67 4.37
N ALA A 30 -6.29 20.56 4.69
CA ALA A 30 -5.12 20.14 3.95
C ALA A 30 -5.50 19.80 2.50
N GLU A 31 -4.74 20.33 1.55
CA GLU A 31 -4.94 20.06 0.13
C GLU A 31 -4.24 18.75 -0.26
N SER A 32 -4.91 17.95 -1.07
CA SER A 32 -4.33 16.74 -1.66
C SER A 32 -3.32 17.11 -2.74
N LYS A 33 -2.18 16.41 -2.77
CA LYS A 33 -1.25 16.50 -3.90
C LYS A 33 -1.90 15.92 -5.16
N VAL A 34 -1.74 16.62 -6.28
CA VAL A 34 -2.13 16.10 -7.59
C VAL A 34 -1.13 15.03 -8.01
N ASN A 35 -1.61 13.80 -8.26
CA ASN A 35 -0.80 12.78 -8.90
C ASN A 35 -0.70 13.08 -10.39
N VAL A 36 0.52 13.15 -10.91
CA VAL A 36 0.76 13.23 -12.36
C VAL A 36 0.40 11.86 -12.95
N PRO A 37 -0.39 11.80 -14.05
CA PRO A 37 -0.63 10.54 -14.74
C PRO A 37 0.70 9.98 -15.26
N GLU A 38 1.06 8.78 -14.83
CA GLU A 38 2.17 8.02 -15.39
C GLU A 38 1.71 7.30 -16.67
N ASP A 39 2.59 7.24 -17.68
CA ASP A 39 2.37 6.47 -18.89
C ASP A 39 2.56 4.98 -18.58
N GLU A 40 1.46 4.32 -18.20
CA GLU A 40 1.43 2.93 -17.78
C GLU A 40 0.42 2.11 -18.56
N PRO A 41 0.68 0.80 -18.76
CA PRO A 41 -0.29 -0.10 -19.36
C PRO A 41 -1.62 -0.08 -18.60
N GLU A 42 -2.72 -0.22 -19.34
CA GLU A 42 -4.08 -0.17 -18.77
C GLU A 42 -4.28 -1.23 -17.67
N PHE A 43 -3.73 -2.43 -17.87
CA PHE A 43 -3.74 -3.50 -16.87
C PHE A 43 -3.10 -3.06 -15.54
N VAL A 44 -1.95 -2.38 -15.60
CA VAL A 44 -1.23 -1.90 -14.41
C VAL A 44 -2.08 -0.87 -13.66
N ARG A 45 -2.63 0.10 -14.39
CA ARG A 45 -3.39 1.21 -13.82
C ARG A 45 -4.75 0.79 -13.26
N LYS A 46 -5.48 -0.10 -13.96
CA LYS A 46 -6.87 -0.43 -13.64
C LYS A 46 -7.05 -1.71 -12.81
N ILE A 47 -6.06 -2.61 -12.79
CA ILE A 47 -6.17 -3.90 -12.10
C ILE A 47 -5.05 -4.05 -11.08
N GLN A 48 -3.78 -4.03 -11.52
CA GLN A 48 -2.65 -4.29 -10.62
C GLN A 48 -2.53 -3.26 -9.48
N LYS A 49 -2.61 -1.96 -9.78
CA LYS A 49 -2.50 -0.89 -8.77
C LYS A 49 -3.65 -0.94 -7.75
N PRO A 50 -4.93 -1.05 -8.13
CA PRO A 50 -6.02 -1.24 -7.17
C PRO A 50 -5.83 -2.48 -6.29
N MET A 51 -5.44 -3.63 -6.87
CA MET A 51 -5.15 -4.84 -6.08
C MET A 51 -4.01 -4.62 -5.07
N ALA A 52 -2.92 -3.96 -5.49
CA ALA A 52 -1.79 -3.66 -4.62
C ALA A 52 -2.12 -2.66 -3.51
N LYS A 53 -3.15 -1.82 -3.69
CA LYS A 53 -3.69 -0.90 -2.69
C LYS A 53 -4.68 -1.53 -1.71
N MET A 54 -4.91 -2.84 -1.82
CA MET A 54 -5.95 -3.56 -1.07
C MET A 54 -7.38 -3.14 -1.46
N GLU A 55 -7.57 -2.64 -2.69
CA GLU A 55 -8.85 -2.23 -3.27
C GLU A 55 -9.31 -3.25 -4.35
N GLY A 56 -8.83 -4.49 -4.26
CA GLY A 56 -9.09 -5.52 -5.26
C GLY A 56 -10.56 -5.97 -5.31
N ASP A 57 -11.25 -5.93 -4.16
CA ASP A 57 -12.66 -6.32 -4.05
C ASP A 57 -13.61 -5.33 -4.74
N ASP A 58 -13.16 -4.08 -4.94
CA ASP A 58 -13.93 -3.05 -5.64
C ASP A 58 -13.88 -3.21 -7.17
N LEU A 59 -13.06 -4.13 -7.69
CA LEU A 59 -12.94 -4.38 -9.12
C LEU A 59 -14.18 -5.13 -9.63
N PRO A 60 -14.94 -4.55 -10.59
CA PRO A 60 -16.08 -5.24 -11.16
C PRO A 60 -15.61 -6.43 -12.01
N VAL A 61 -16.47 -7.44 -12.18
CA VAL A 61 -16.20 -8.58 -13.08
C VAL A 61 -15.84 -8.11 -14.49
N GLY A 62 -16.43 -7.00 -14.96
CA GLY A 62 -16.12 -6.40 -16.25
C GLY A 62 -14.68 -5.88 -16.41
N ALA A 63 -13.93 -5.68 -15.32
CA ALA A 63 -12.52 -5.34 -15.37
C ALA A 63 -11.68 -6.46 -16.01
N PHE A 64 -12.17 -7.71 -15.99
CA PHE A 64 -11.48 -8.90 -16.48
C PHE A 64 -11.96 -9.36 -17.87
N LYS A 65 -12.67 -8.50 -18.61
CA LYS A 65 -13.12 -8.82 -19.97
C LYS A 65 -11.91 -9.09 -20.89
N GLY A 66 -11.93 -10.19 -21.62
CA GLY A 66 -10.79 -10.67 -22.43
C GLY A 66 -9.76 -11.49 -21.64
N MET A 67 -9.99 -11.71 -20.34
CA MET A 67 -9.17 -12.52 -19.44
C MET A 67 -10.03 -13.59 -18.73
N GLU A 68 -11.11 -14.03 -19.37
CA GLU A 68 -12.09 -14.96 -18.81
C GLU A 68 -11.48 -16.33 -18.46
N ASP A 69 -10.36 -16.68 -19.11
CA ASP A 69 -9.59 -17.89 -18.87
C ASP A 69 -8.55 -17.76 -17.72
N GLY A 70 -8.52 -16.60 -17.06
CA GLY A 70 -7.62 -16.32 -15.94
C GLY A 70 -6.19 -15.99 -16.35
N ARG A 71 -5.90 -15.69 -17.62
CA ARG A 71 -4.57 -15.27 -18.07
C ARG A 71 -4.30 -13.80 -17.78
N PHE A 72 -3.05 -13.50 -17.42
CA PHE A 72 -2.57 -12.17 -17.11
C PHE A 72 -1.37 -11.77 -17.99
N PRO A 73 -1.18 -10.49 -18.30
CA PRO A 73 -0.04 -10.03 -19.08
C PRO A 73 1.29 -10.24 -18.32
N LEU A 74 2.35 -10.49 -19.08
CA LEU A 74 3.71 -10.64 -18.54
C LEU A 74 4.35 -9.26 -18.25
N GLY A 75 5.37 -9.23 -17.40
CA GLY A 75 6.19 -8.04 -17.15
C GLY A 75 5.59 -7.03 -16.17
N THR A 76 4.44 -7.32 -15.55
CA THR A 76 3.77 -6.48 -14.55
C THR A 76 4.63 -6.21 -13.32
N ALA A 77 5.51 -7.13 -12.94
CA ALA A 77 6.45 -6.97 -11.83
C ALA A 77 7.38 -5.76 -11.98
N ALA A 78 7.67 -5.32 -13.21
CA ALA A 78 8.52 -4.16 -13.47
C ALA A 78 7.94 -2.84 -12.89
N TYR A 79 6.61 -2.79 -12.71
CA TYR A 79 5.86 -1.64 -12.21
C TYR A 79 5.63 -1.65 -10.69
N GLU A 80 6.01 -2.71 -9.97
CA GLU A 80 5.76 -2.77 -8.52
C GLU A 80 6.67 -1.86 -7.71
N LYS A 81 7.93 -1.70 -8.15
CA LYS A 81 8.96 -0.82 -7.56
C LYS A 81 8.97 -0.81 -6.01
N ARG A 82 8.82 -2.00 -5.40
CA ARG A 82 8.53 -2.15 -3.95
C ARG A 82 9.57 -1.49 -3.03
N GLY A 83 10.83 -1.43 -3.42
CA GLY A 83 11.87 -0.71 -2.66
C GLY A 83 12.07 -1.22 -1.22
N ILE A 84 11.93 -2.53 -1.00
CA ILE A 84 11.94 -3.17 0.33
C ILE A 84 13.25 -3.90 0.69
N ALA A 85 14.31 -3.69 -0.10
CA ALA A 85 15.63 -4.26 0.17
C ALA A 85 16.40 -3.43 1.20
#